data_AF-Q8I168-F1
#
_entry.id   AF-Q8I168-F1
#
_cell.length_a   1.000
_cell.length_b   1.000
_cell.length_c   1.000
_cell.angle_alpha   90.00
_cell.angle_beta   90.00
_cell.angle_gamma   90.00
#
_symmetry.space_group_name_H-M   'P 1'
#
loop_
_entity.id
_entity.type
_entity.pdbx_description
1 polymer ?
#
loop_
_entity_poly.entity_id
_entity_poly.type
_entity_poly.pdbx_seq_one_letter_code
_entity_poly.pdbx_strand_id
1 'polypeptide(L)'
;MRSVFRKGRHDQLDANELYEHLPSFDSESLAEDLQPHWERERQRKKPNVLHLIFKVFGWQFVPICVLYSALEIAISAFQPLLLGGLISYFSQGQTSISKESAYLYAMGIVLCSLVTSLVFHPFMFYVFALGTRIRLAFAGLVYRKCLRASVSSGESLGALAISVMSIDLPQFDLTFYFFHD
;
A
#
# COMPACT_ATOMS: atom_id res chain seq x y z
N MET A 1 14.66 8.85 10.31
CA MET A 1 14.50 7.54 10.99
C MET A 1 15.74 7.02 11.72
N ARG A 2 16.94 6.93 11.10
CA ARG A 2 18.14 6.34 11.77
C ARG A 2 18.47 6.92 13.15
N SER A 3 18.29 8.23 13.34
CA SER A 3 18.51 8.92 14.61
C SER A 3 17.54 8.47 15.72
N VAL A 4 16.24 8.32 15.40
CA VAL A 4 15.21 7.86 16.34
C VAL A 4 15.44 6.41 16.73
N PHE A 5 15.77 5.54 15.78
CA PHE A 5 16.09 4.13 16.08
C PHE A 5 17.35 3.99 16.95
N ARG A 6 18.36 4.84 16.74
CA ARG A 6 19.55 4.85 17.59
C ARG A 6 19.19 5.30 19.01
N LYS A 7 18.36 6.32 19.17
CA LYS A 7 17.96 6.85 20.47
C LYS A 7 17.03 5.90 21.23
N GLY A 8 16.02 5.35 20.57
CA GLY A 8 15.09 4.36 21.13
C GLY A 8 15.73 3.02 21.50
N ARG A 9 16.97 2.75 21.05
CA ARG A 9 17.76 1.60 21.52
C ARG A 9 18.33 1.84 22.92
N HIS A 10 18.63 3.08 23.27
CA HIS A 10 19.28 3.44 24.52
C HIS A 10 18.30 3.90 25.59
N ASP A 11 17.29 4.68 25.21
CA ASP A 11 16.30 5.28 26.11
C ASP A 11 14.86 5.07 25.62
N GLN A 12 13.88 5.20 26.52
CA GLN A 12 12.47 5.23 26.13
C GLN A 12 12.18 6.54 25.38
N LEU A 13 11.54 6.43 24.21
CA LEU A 13 11.16 7.57 23.40
C LEU A 13 9.92 8.26 24.00
N ASP A 14 10.01 9.57 24.22
CA ASP A 14 8.85 10.39 24.59
C ASP A 14 8.12 10.89 23.33
N ALA A 15 6.82 11.20 23.46
CA ALA A 15 5.96 11.63 22.36
C ALA A 15 6.46 12.92 21.70
N ASN A 16 7.07 13.82 22.49
CA ASN A 16 7.64 15.08 22.02
C ASN A 16 8.91 14.90 21.16
N GLU A 17 9.51 13.71 21.16
CA GLU A 17 10.73 13.39 20.41
C GLU A 17 10.45 12.74 19.06
N LEU A 18 9.17 12.50 18.76
CA LEU A 18 8.72 11.98 17.47
C LEU A 18 8.66 13.12 16.44
N TYR A 19 8.90 12.76 15.18
CA TYR A 19 8.74 13.71 14.09
C TYR A 19 7.27 14.10 13.93
N GLU A 20 7.03 15.35 13.59
CA GLU A 20 5.74 15.81 13.11
C GLU A 20 5.32 15.04 11.85
N HIS A 21 4.00 14.91 11.63
CA HIS A 21 3.49 14.25 10.44
C HIS A 21 3.90 15.00 9.18
N LEU A 22 4.04 14.26 8.08
CA LEU A 22 4.27 14.91 6.79
C LEU A 22 2.99 15.67 6.40
N PRO A 23 3.08 16.87 5.79
CA PRO A 23 1.90 17.64 5.36
C PRO A 23 0.96 16.86 4.43
N SER A 24 1.48 15.88 3.67
CA SER A 24 0.69 15.01 2.81
C SER A 24 -0.21 14.01 3.56
N PHE A 25 0.04 13.82 4.85
CA PHE A 25 -0.74 12.98 5.78
C PHE A 25 -1.52 13.82 6.79
N ASP A 26 -1.72 15.12 6.52
CA ASP A 26 -2.55 15.95 7.36
C ASP A 26 -4.04 15.56 7.20
N SER A 27 -4.69 15.19 8.31
CA SER A 27 -6.05 14.65 8.28
C SER A 27 -7.09 15.70 7.93
N GLU A 28 -6.86 16.96 8.28
CA GLU A 28 -7.75 18.07 7.97
C GLU A 28 -7.72 18.38 6.48
N SER A 29 -6.52 18.58 5.91
CA SER A 29 -6.36 18.81 4.47
C SER A 29 -6.95 17.67 3.63
N LEU A 30 -6.67 16.41 4.00
CA LEU A 30 -7.19 15.24 3.27
C LEU A 30 -8.72 15.12 3.35
N ALA A 31 -9.31 15.45 4.50
CA ALA A 31 -10.76 15.45 4.66
C ALA A 31 -11.43 16.59 3.87
N GLU A 32 -10.81 17.77 3.81
CA GLU A 32 -11.27 18.90 3.00
C GLU A 32 -11.25 18.60 1.51
N ASP A 33 -10.17 17.98 1.03
CA ASP A 33 -10.06 17.54 -0.36
C ASP A 33 -11.12 16.49 -0.72
N LEU A 34 -11.44 15.57 0.19
CA LEU A 34 -12.43 14.52 -0.03
C LEU A 34 -13.88 15.04 0.02
N GLN A 35 -14.15 16.06 0.83
CA GLN A 35 -15.49 16.59 1.10
C GLN A 35 -16.30 16.99 -0.16
N PRO A 36 -15.77 17.75 -1.14
CA PRO A 36 -16.52 18.08 -2.35
C PRO A 36 -16.80 16.86 -3.23
N HIS A 37 -15.92 15.84 -3.21
CA HIS A 37 -16.16 14.60 -3.94
C HIS A 37 -17.27 13.77 -3.29
N TRP A 38 -17.32 13.71 -1.96
CA TRP A 38 -18.41 13.09 -1.22
C TRP A 38 -19.76 13.78 -1.47
N GLU A 39 -19.80 15.13 -1.46
CA GLU A 39 -21.06 15.85 -1.70
C GLU A 39 -21.62 15.57 -3.11
N ARG A 40 -20.76 15.50 -4.14
CA ARG A 40 -21.18 15.10 -5.49
C ARG A 40 -21.68 13.66 -5.55
N GLU A 41 -21.03 12.73 -4.83
CA GLU A 41 -21.46 11.32 -4.78
C GLU A 41 -22.81 11.18 -4.07
N ARG A 42 -23.07 11.99 -3.04
CA ARG A 42 -24.32 12.00 -2.28
C ARG A 42 -25.54 12.40 -3.13
N GLN A 43 -25.36 13.22 -4.16
CA GLN A 43 -26.44 13.65 -5.06
C GLN A 43 -26.84 12.56 -6.08
N ARG A 44 -26.14 11.42 -6.12
CA ARG A 44 -26.45 10.32 -7.03
C ARG A 44 -27.61 9.48 -6.50
N LYS A 45 -28.35 8.84 -7.41
CA LYS A 45 -29.47 7.94 -7.07
C LYS A 45 -29.08 6.80 -6.12
N LYS A 46 -27.82 6.35 -6.16
CA LYS A 46 -27.24 5.34 -5.27
C LYS A 46 -25.82 5.76 -4.86
N PRO A 47 -25.64 6.40 -3.70
CA PRO A 47 -24.32 6.79 -3.23
C PRO A 47 -23.49 5.54 -2.88
N ASN A 48 -22.23 5.51 -3.31
CA ASN A 48 -21.32 4.40 -3.01
C ASN A 48 -19.93 4.91 -2.63
N VAL A 49 -19.47 4.54 -1.43
CA VAL A 49 -18.17 4.94 -0.89
C VAL A 49 -17.02 4.31 -1.68
N LEU A 50 -17.15 3.06 -2.13
CA LEU A 50 -16.14 2.41 -2.96
C LEU A 50 -15.97 3.13 -4.29
N HIS A 51 -17.07 3.57 -4.91
CA HIS A 51 -16.99 4.35 -6.15
C HIS A 51 -16.26 5.68 -5.93
N LEU A 52 -16.52 6.36 -4.81
CA LEU A 52 -15.81 7.58 -4.44
C LEU A 52 -14.30 7.31 -4.29
N ILE A 53 -13.92 6.26 -3.57
CA ILE A 53 -12.53 5.86 -3.37
C ILE A 53 -11.84 5.60 -4.72
N PHE A 54 -12.43 4.77 -5.57
CA PHE A 54 -11.89 4.50 -6.90
C PHE A 54 -11.81 5.75 -7.78
N LYS A 55 -12.76 6.68 -7.65
CA LYS A 55 -12.74 7.91 -8.43
C LYS A 55 -11.65 8.90 -8.00
N VAL A 56 -11.38 9.00 -6.69
CA VAL A 56 -10.42 9.95 -6.13
C VAL A 56 -9.00 9.39 -6.17
N PHE A 57 -8.83 8.14 -5.74
CA PHE A 57 -7.51 7.52 -5.58
C PHE A 57 -7.15 6.55 -6.72
N GLY A 58 -8.15 6.04 -7.45
CA GLY A 58 -7.92 5.01 -8.48
C GLY A 58 -7.05 5.46 -9.64
N TRP A 59 -7.10 6.74 -10.06
CA TRP A 59 -6.24 7.22 -11.14
C TRP A 59 -4.74 7.24 -10.78
N GLN A 60 -4.43 7.38 -9.49
CA GLN A 60 -3.04 7.29 -9.00
C GLN A 60 -2.62 5.84 -8.77
N PHE A 61 -3.53 5.03 -8.23
CA PHE A 61 -3.28 3.64 -7.82
C PHE A 61 -3.22 2.66 -8.98
N VAL A 62 -4.24 2.64 -9.84
CA VAL A 62 -4.41 1.64 -10.91
C VAL A 62 -3.22 1.54 -11.86
N PRO A 63 -2.65 2.62 -12.42
CA PRO A 63 -1.53 2.49 -13.36
C PRO A 63 -0.27 1.93 -12.69
N ILE A 64 -0.02 2.27 -11.42
CA ILE A 64 1.13 1.79 -10.66
C ILE A 64 0.98 0.30 -10.36
N CYS A 65 -0.22 -0.14 -9.96
CA CYS A 65 -0.52 -1.55 -9.78
C CYS A 65 -0.36 -2.34 -11.07
N VAL A 66 -0.94 -1.89 -12.18
CA VAL A 66 -0.83 -2.58 -13.48
C VAL A 66 0.64 -2.71 -13.92
N LEU A 67 1.43 -1.65 -13.75
CA LEU A 67 2.86 -1.69 -14.07
C LEU A 67 3.62 -2.69 -13.19
N TYR A 68 3.35 -2.68 -11.88
CA TYR A 68 3.98 -3.60 -10.93
C TYR A 68 3.60 -5.06 -11.22
N SER A 69 2.31 -5.37 -11.43
CA SER A 69 1.84 -6.72 -11.81
C SER A 69 2.50 -7.21 -13.09
N ALA A 70 2.60 -6.35 -14.11
CA ALA A 70 3.22 -6.72 -15.39
C ALA A 70 4.70 -7.08 -15.22
N LEU A 71 5.44 -6.31 -14.41
CA LEU A 71 6.85 -6.59 -14.09
C LEU A 71 7.00 -7.87 -13.28
N GLU A 72 6.15 -8.08 -12.29
CA GLU A 72 6.18 -9.27 -11.45
C GLU A 72 5.87 -10.55 -12.23
N ILE A 73 4.85 -10.52 -13.10
CA ILE A 73 4.52 -11.63 -14.00
C ILE A 73 5.70 -11.95 -14.93
N ALA A 74 6.33 -10.92 -15.51
CA ALA A 74 7.50 -11.11 -16.37
C ALA A 74 8.64 -11.80 -15.61
N ILE A 75 9.01 -11.28 -14.43
CA ILE A 75 10.11 -11.85 -13.64
C ILE A 75 9.78 -13.28 -13.18
N SER A 76 8.55 -13.52 -12.73
CA SER A 76 8.07 -14.83 -12.31
C SER A 76 8.05 -15.86 -13.44
N ALA A 77 7.87 -15.42 -14.69
CA ALA A 77 8.00 -16.27 -15.88
C ALA A 77 9.47 -16.53 -16.26
N PHE A 78 10.36 -15.54 -16.12
CA PHE A 78 11.79 -15.69 -16.47
C PHE A 78 12.57 -16.52 -15.46
N GLN A 79 12.29 -16.40 -14.17
CA GLN A 79 13.01 -17.12 -13.11
C GLN A 79 13.02 -18.66 -13.27
N PRO A 80 11.90 -19.35 -13.55
CA PRO A 80 11.91 -20.81 -13.76
C PRO A 80 12.60 -21.21 -15.07
N LEU A 81 12.59 -20.36 -16.11
CA LEU A 81 13.32 -20.63 -17.35
C LEU A 81 14.84 -20.61 -17.12
N LEU A 82 15.34 -19.62 -16.39
CA LEU A 82 16.75 -19.53 -15.99
C LEU A 82 17.15 -20.69 -15.07
N LEU A 83 16.27 -21.04 -14.12
CA LEU A 83 16.48 -22.18 -13.23
C LEU A 83 16.50 -23.51 -14.00
N GLY A 84 15.60 -23.69 -14.97
CA GLY A 84 15.59 -24.85 -15.85
C GLY A 84 16.86 -24.97 -16.69
N GLY A 85 17.37 -23.85 -17.20
CA GLY A 85 18.67 -23.79 -17.89
C GLY A 85 19.83 -24.19 -16.98
N LEU A 86 19.83 -23.73 -15.73
CA LEU A 86 20.83 -24.09 -14.74
C LEU A 86 20.76 -25.57 -14.34
N ILE A 87 19.57 -26.13 -14.12
CA ILE A 87 19.38 -27.56 -13.82
C ILE A 87 19.82 -28.42 -15.01
N SER A 88 19.53 -28.00 -16.25
CA SER A 88 19.92 -28.73 -17.46
C SER A 88 21.44 -28.87 -17.63
N TYR A 89 22.23 -27.94 -17.09
CA TYR A 89 23.68 -28.06 -17.05
C TYR A 89 24.16 -29.24 -16.19
N PHE A 90 23.43 -29.59 -15.12
CA PHE A 90 23.77 -30.70 -14.23
C PHE A 90 23.24 -32.06 -14.72
N SER A 91 22.57 -32.11 -15.87
CA SER A 91 22.07 -33.36 -16.46
C SER A 91 23.22 -34.24 -16.96
N GLN A 92 23.12 -35.55 -16.74
CA GLN A 92 24.17 -36.50 -17.13
C GLN A 92 24.32 -36.57 -18.66
N GLY A 93 25.55 -36.44 -19.15
CA GLY A 93 25.87 -36.55 -20.58
C GLY A 93 25.72 -35.26 -21.41
N GLN A 94 25.42 -34.12 -20.77
CA GLN A 94 25.28 -32.84 -21.47
C GLN A 94 26.65 -32.19 -21.77
N THR A 95 27.00 -32.02 -23.05
CA THR A 95 28.25 -31.36 -23.50
C THR A 95 28.03 -30.00 -24.15
N SER A 96 26.77 -29.60 -24.33
CA SER A 96 26.38 -28.39 -25.07
C SER A 96 26.40 -27.11 -24.23
N ILE A 97 26.32 -27.20 -22.91
CA ILE A 97 26.25 -26.03 -22.00
C ILE A 97 27.61 -25.83 -21.35
N SER A 98 28.25 -24.68 -21.64
CA SER A 98 29.52 -24.30 -21.04
C SER A 98 29.37 -23.93 -19.56
N LYS A 99 30.46 -24.02 -18.80
CA LYS A 99 30.53 -23.51 -17.42
C LYS A 99 30.18 -22.02 -17.35
N GLU A 100 30.60 -21.25 -18.36
CA GLU A 100 30.31 -19.81 -18.44
C GLU A 100 28.81 -19.54 -18.56
N SER A 101 28.08 -20.31 -19.38
CA SER A 101 26.63 -20.14 -19.51
C SER A 101 25.88 -20.57 -18.24
N ALA A 102 26.37 -21.58 -17.51
CA ALA A 102 25.83 -21.94 -16.20
C ALA A 102 25.98 -20.82 -15.16
N TYR A 103 27.14 -20.16 -15.11
CA TYR A 103 27.34 -18.98 -14.26
C TYR A 103 26.43 -17.81 -14.66
N LEU A 104 26.20 -17.59 -15.96
CA LEU A 104 25.26 -16.57 -16.44
C LEU A 104 23.81 -16.87 -16.00
N TYR A 105 23.35 -18.12 -16.07
CA TYR A 105 22.03 -18.51 -15.57
C TYR A 105 21.91 -18.28 -14.05
N ALA A 106 22.90 -18.70 -13.27
CA ALA A 106 22.91 -18.51 -11.83
C ALA A 106 22.90 -17.01 -11.45
N MET A 107 23.72 -16.20 -12.13
CA MET A 107 23.73 -14.74 -11.96
C MET A 107 22.38 -14.11 -12.33
N GLY A 108 21.77 -14.56 -13.42
CA GLY A 108 20.43 -14.13 -13.83
C GLY A 108 19.38 -14.39 -12.77
N ILE A 109 19.38 -15.58 -12.14
CA ILE A 109 18.44 -15.91 -11.05
C ILE A 109 18.62 -14.97 -9.86
N VAL A 110 19.87 -14.72 -9.45
CA VAL A 110 20.17 -13.80 -8.33
C VAL A 110 19.72 -12.38 -8.66
N LEU A 111 19.98 -11.91 -9.88
CA LEU A 111 19.55 -10.60 -10.34
C LEU A 111 18.02 -10.48 -10.40
N CYS A 112 17.31 -11.50 -10.89
CA CYS A 112 15.84 -11.53 -10.87
C CYS A 112 15.31 -11.38 -9.44
N SER A 113 15.83 -12.17 -8.49
CA SER A 113 15.42 -12.07 -7.08
C SER A 113 15.72 -10.69 -6.49
N LEU A 114 16.88 -10.12 -6.78
CA LEU A 114 17.27 -8.80 -6.29
C LEU A 114 16.36 -7.69 -6.85
N VAL A 115 16.06 -7.73 -8.16
CA VAL A 115 15.16 -6.78 -8.81
C VAL A 115 13.76 -6.88 -8.21
N THR A 116 13.23 -8.10 -8.02
CA THR A 116 11.92 -8.29 -7.37
C THR A 116 11.89 -7.64 -5.98
N SER A 117 12.89 -7.87 -5.13
CA SER A 117 12.94 -7.24 -3.81
C SER A 117 13.05 -5.72 -3.88
N LEU A 118 13.87 -5.19 -4.78
CA LEU A 118 14.06 -3.74 -4.94
C LEU A 118 12.82 -3.02 -5.45
N VAL A 119 11.96 -3.69 -6.23
CA VAL A 119 10.69 -3.14 -6.72
C VAL A 119 9.57 -3.33 -5.69
N PHE A 120 9.55 -4.48 -5.00
CA PHE A 120 8.53 -4.81 -3.99
C PHE A 120 8.51 -3.80 -2.83
N HIS A 121 9.66 -3.45 -2.25
CA HIS A 121 9.67 -2.58 -1.07
C HIS A 121 9.13 -1.16 -1.32
N PRO A 122 9.54 -0.44 -2.39
CA PRO A 122 8.94 0.85 -2.74
C PRO A 122 7.45 0.75 -3.07
N PHE A 123 7.03 -0.31 -3.77
CA PHE A 123 5.62 -0.55 -4.08
C PHE A 123 4.80 -0.74 -2.79
N MET A 124 5.27 -1.57 -1.87
CA MET A 124 4.64 -1.76 -0.56
C MET A 124 4.52 -0.45 0.21
N PHE A 125 5.61 0.32 0.26
CA PHE A 125 5.59 1.63 0.91
C PHE A 125 4.55 2.57 0.28
N TYR A 126 4.44 2.58 -1.06
CA TYR A 126 3.43 3.37 -1.77
C TYR A 126 2.00 2.94 -1.43
N VAL A 127 1.71 1.63 -1.45
CA VAL A 127 0.36 1.10 -1.15
C VAL A 127 -0.04 1.40 0.29
N PHE A 128 0.87 1.21 1.26
CA PHE A 128 0.60 1.56 2.66
C PHE A 128 0.39 3.07 2.85
N ALA A 129 1.20 3.90 2.21
CA ALA A 129 1.03 5.35 2.24
C ALA A 129 -0.34 5.75 1.68
N LEU A 130 -0.76 5.16 0.56
CA LEU A 130 -2.07 5.43 -0.02
C LEU A 130 -3.22 4.98 0.90
N GLY A 131 -3.14 3.77 1.46
CA GLY A 131 -4.11 3.26 2.42
C GLY A 131 -4.27 4.18 3.62
N THR A 132 -3.15 4.64 4.18
CA THR A 132 -3.17 5.56 5.33
C THR A 132 -3.78 6.91 4.98
N ARG A 133 -3.54 7.44 3.77
CA ARG A 133 -4.19 8.69 3.31
C ARG A 133 -5.71 8.53 3.20
N ILE A 134 -6.17 7.39 2.67
CA ILE A 134 -7.60 7.07 2.58
C ILE A 134 -8.19 7.00 4.00
N ARG A 135 -7.55 6.24 4.89
CA ARG A 135 -7.94 6.09 6.30
C ARG A 135 -8.10 7.45 6.99
N LEU A 136 -7.12 8.34 6.85
CA LEU A 136 -7.14 9.67 7.46
C LEU A 136 -8.24 10.57 6.88
N ALA A 137 -8.43 10.56 5.56
CA ALA A 137 -9.48 11.33 4.90
C ALA A 137 -10.89 10.91 5.37
N PHE A 138 -11.14 9.60 5.46
CA PHE A 138 -12.42 9.08 5.94
C PHE A 138 -12.60 9.30 7.44
N ALA A 139 -11.55 9.16 8.25
CA ALA A 139 -11.60 9.48 9.67
C ALA A 139 -12.03 10.94 9.91
N GLY A 140 -11.40 11.90 9.21
CA GLY A 140 -11.78 13.31 9.31
C GLY A 140 -13.21 13.58 8.83
N LEU A 141 -13.66 12.91 7.78
CA LEU A 141 -15.03 13.05 7.26
C LEU A 141 -16.09 12.50 8.23
N VAL A 142 -15.85 11.32 8.82
CA VAL A 142 -16.72 10.73 9.84
C VAL A 142 -16.74 11.62 11.09
N TYR A 143 -15.58 12.10 11.54
CA TYR A 143 -15.48 13.01 12.69
C TYR A 143 -16.33 14.28 12.49
N ARG A 144 -16.16 14.97 11.36
CA ARG A 144 -16.97 16.16 11.00
C ARG A 144 -18.46 15.85 10.93
N LYS A 145 -18.84 14.67 10.42
CA LYS A 145 -20.25 14.25 10.34
C LYS A 145 -20.83 13.99 11.72
N CYS A 146 -20.10 13.32 12.60
CA CYS A 146 -20.51 13.03 13.98
C CYS A 146 -20.67 14.31 14.79
N LEU A 147 -19.76 15.28 14.67
CA LEU A 147 -19.91 16.58 15.34
C LEU A 147 -21.21 17.28 14.94
N ARG A 148 -21.52 17.33 13.63
CA ARG A 148 -22.78 17.95 13.14
C ARG A 148 -24.04 17.16 13.54
N ALA A 149 -23.96 15.83 13.61
CA ALA A 149 -25.11 14.97 13.91
C ALA A 149 -25.35 14.79 15.42
N SER A 150 -24.32 14.89 16.26
CA SER A 150 -24.43 14.76 17.72
C SER A 150 -25.38 15.78 18.34
N VAL A 151 -25.53 16.95 17.70
CA VAL A 151 -26.54 17.97 18.05
C VAL A 151 -27.98 17.45 17.94
N SER A 152 -28.22 16.39 17.15
CA SER A 152 -29.55 15.86 16.84
C SER A 152 -29.80 14.41 17.27
N SER A 153 -28.77 13.60 17.58
CA SER A 153 -28.90 12.13 17.56
C SER A 153 -28.26 11.35 18.72
N GLY A 154 -27.68 12.00 19.74
CA GLY A 154 -27.30 11.36 21.02
C GLY A 154 -26.09 10.39 21.01
N GLU A 155 -25.81 9.78 22.18
CA GLU A 155 -24.61 8.97 22.49
C GLU A 155 -24.35 7.77 21.55
N SER A 156 -25.40 7.17 20.99
CA SER A 156 -25.31 6.01 20.08
C SER A 156 -24.45 6.28 18.83
N LEU A 157 -24.51 7.51 18.32
CA LEU A 157 -23.78 7.91 17.11
C LEU A 157 -22.27 8.06 17.37
N GLY A 158 -21.89 8.38 18.63
CA GLY A 158 -20.49 8.43 19.06
C GLY A 158 -19.86 7.04 19.16
N ALA A 159 -20.58 6.08 19.75
CA ALA A 159 -20.11 4.69 19.85
C ALA A 159 -19.89 4.06 18.47
N LEU A 160 -20.83 4.27 17.53
CA LEU A 160 -20.68 3.80 16.15
C LEU A 160 -19.46 4.43 15.46
N ALA A 161 -19.22 5.73 15.65
CA ALA A 161 -18.07 6.42 15.05
C ALA A 161 -16.73 5.85 15.55
N ILE A 162 -16.61 5.61 16.86
CA ILE A 162 -15.42 5.01 17.46
C ILE A 162 -15.19 3.61 16.89
N SER A 163 -16.25 2.81 16.76
CA SER A 163 -16.19 1.47 16.16
C SER A 163 -15.68 1.53 14.71
N VAL A 164 -16.28 2.38 13.87
CA VAL A 164 -15.86 2.53 12.46
C VAL A 164 -14.40 2.99 12.36
N MET A 165 -14.00 3.96 13.18
CA MET A 165 -12.63 4.48 13.16
C MET A 165 -11.59 3.47 13.64
N SER A 166 -11.95 2.64 14.62
CA SER A 166 -10.99 1.72 15.26
C SER A 166 -10.95 0.34 14.60
N ILE A 167 -12.04 -0.10 13.96
CA ILE A 167 -12.18 -1.46 13.42
C ILE A 167 -12.19 -1.47 11.89
N ASP A 168 -13.00 -0.60 11.27
CA ASP A 168 -13.24 -0.67 9.83
C ASP A 168 -12.18 0.10 9.04
N LEU A 169 -11.81 1.29 9.51
CA LEU A 169 -10.86 2.16 8.84
C LEU A 169 -9.44 1.56 8.68
N PRO A 170 -8.86 0.88 9.68
CA PRO A 170 -7.54 0.26 9.53
C PRO A 170 -7.51 -0.86 8.50
N GLN A 171 -8.64 -1.52 8.21
CA GLN A 171 -8.68 -2.58 7.21
C GLN A 171 -8.39 -2.06 5.79
N PHE A 172 -8.65 -0.78 5.51
CA PHE A 172 -8.31 -0.19 4.22
C PHE A 172 -6.81 -0.21 3.94
N ASP A 173 -5.95 -0.15 4.95
CA ASP A 173 -4.49 -0.19 4.75
C ASP A 173 -4.04 -1.52 4.12
N LEU A 174 -4.69 -2.63 4.50
CA LEU A 174 -4.38 -3.97 3.99
C LEU A 174 -5.20 -4.34 2.76
N THR A 175 -6.41 -3.79 2.60
CA THR A 175 -7.30 -4.14 1.49
C THR A 175 -6.69 -3.79 0.13
N PHE A 176 -5.95 -2.67 0.02
CA PHE A 176 -5.28 -2.32 -1.24
C PHE A 176 -4.09 -3.22 -1.56
N TYR A 177 -3.45 -3.80 -0.55
CA TYR A 177 -2.42 -4.80 -0.74
C TYR A 177 -3.01 -6.09 -1.34
N PHE A 178 -4.08 -6.61 -0.73
CA PHE A 178 -4.80 -7.80 -1.23
C PHE A 178 -5.50 -7.61 -2.57
N PHE A 179 -5.67 -6.38 -3.05
CA PHE A 179 -6.22 -6.15 -4.38
C PHE A 179 -5.22 -6.50 -5.49
N HIS A 180 -3.93 -6.55 -5.16
CA HIS A 180 -2.85 -6.88 -6.09
C HIS A 180 -2.47 -8.36 -6.07
N ASP A 181 -2.46 -9.00 -4.89
CA ASP A 181 -2.22 -10.45 -4.72
C ASP A 181 -3.39 -11.30 -5.25
#